data_AF-A0A7X7K130-F1
#
_entry.id   AF-A0A7X7K130-F1
#
_cell.length_a   1.000
_cell.length_b   1.000
_cell.length_c   1.000
_cell.angle_alpha   90.00
_cell.angle_beta   90.00
_cell.angle_gamma   90.00
#
_symmetry.space_group_name_H-M   'P 1'
#
loop_
_entity.id
_entity.type
_entity.pdbx_description
1 polymer ?
#
loop_
_entity_poly.entity_id
_entity_poly.type
_entity_poly.pdbx_seq_one_letter_code
_entity_poly.pdbx_strand_id
1 'polypeptide(L)'
;MMTHKERVTAQIRHQETDFIPYTLGFDARTGIEERLDVHFGSPAWRGLIDNAIRSVGAPSAGVSVDGDLVERSTRTTWTDVYGTRWRLDKRPHELLEPALKAPTLAGYEFPSAEACFDPDWEARVRAQIEAHRDCFLVAGFGFGLF
;
A
#
# COMPACT_ATOMS: atom_id res chain seq x y z
N MET A 1 0.67 26.37 -13.43
CA MET A 1 -0.24 25.57 -12.57
C MET A 1 0.66 24.61 -11.79
N MET A 2 0.45 24.45 -10.49
CA MET A 2 1.32 23.60 -9.66
C MET A 2 1.20 22.12 -10.10
N THR A 3 2.25 21.34 -9.92
CA THR A 3 2.17 19.87 -9.95
C THR A 3 1.48 19.36 -8.67
N HIS A 4 1.08 18.09 -8.65
CA HIS A 4 0.54 17.47 -7.44
C HIS A 4 1.54 17.47 -6.29
N LYS A 5 2.80 17.16 -6.58
CA LYS A 5 3.89 17.19 -5.61
C LYS A 5 4.08 18.57 -5.00
N GLU A 6 4.04 19.61 -5.83
CA GLU A 6 4.13 21.01 -5.38
C GLU A 6 2.93 21.39 -4.52
N ARG A 7 1.70 21.03 -4.92
CA ARG A 7 0.49 21.29 -4.11
C ARG A 7 0.56 20.65 -2.73
N VAL A 8 0.88 19.36 -2.67
CA VAL A 8 0.99 18.65 -1.38
C VAL A 8 2.09 19.26 -0.51
N THR A 9 3.24 19.60 -1.11
CA THR A 9 4.35 20.26 -0.40
C THR A 9 3.94 21.63 0.15
N ALA A 10 3.22 22.43 -0.65
CA ALA A 10 2.71 23.75 -0.24
C ALA A 10 1.69 23.64 0.90
N GLN A 11 0.73 22.70 0.81
CA GLN A 11 -0.24 22.46 1.88
C GLN A 11 0.41 22.03 3.20
N ILE A 12 1.41 21.14 3.18
CA ILE A 12 2.19 20.76 4.38
C ILE A 12 2.89 21.98 5.01
N ARG A 13 3.27 22.95 4.19
CA ARG A 13 3.90 24.21 4.62
C ARG A 13 2.89 25.32 4.96
N HIS A 14 1.60 25.00 4.98
CA HIS A 14 0.52 25.96 5.21
C HIS A 14 0.50 27.13 4.22
N GLN A 15 0.85 26.87 2.95
CA GLN A 15 0.82 27.84 1.85
C GLN A 15 -0.43 27.66 1.00
N GLU A 16 -0.89 28.75 0.38
CA GLU A 16 -2.00 28.72 -0.58
C GLU A 16 -1.64 27.88 -1.81
N THR A 17 -2.63 27.15 -2.33
CA THR A 17 -2.51 26.35 -3.55
C THR A 17 -3.59 26.73 -4.54
N ASP A 18 -3.35 26.47 -5.82
CA ASP A 18 -4.35 26.69 -6.88
C ASP A 18 -5.59 25.79 -6.74
N PHE A 19 -5.43 24.58 -6.19
CA PHE A 19 -6.52 23.69 -5.75
C PHE A 19 -6.10 22.94 -4.48
N ILE A 20 -7.08 22.42 -3.73
CA ILE A 20 -6.81 21.53 -2.59
C ILE A 20 -6.42 20.14 -3.14
N PRO A 21 -5.21 19.62 -2.85
CA PRO A 21 -4.83 18.27 -3.25
C PRO A 21 -5.68 17.24 -2.51
N TYR A 22 -6.10 16.18 -3.19
CA TYR A 22 -6.85 15.09 -2.61
C TYR A 22 -6.27 13.73 -3.01
N THR A 23 -6.65 12.69 -2.27
CA THR A 23 -6.39 11.30 -2.64
C THR A 23 -7.60 10.49 -2.21
N LEU A 24 -8.20 9.79 -3.17
CA LEU A 24 -9.38 8.98 -2.99
C LEU A 24 -9.05 7.54 -3.36
N GLY A 25 -9.12 6.66 -2.36
CA GLY A 25 -9.03 5.22 -2.52
C GLY A 25 -10.42 4.57 -2.42
N PHE A 26 -10.59 3.44 -3.09
CA PHE A 26 -11.77 2.59 -2.97
C PHE A 26 -11.34 1.23 -2.44
N ASP A 27 -12.18 0.62 -1.60
CA ASP A 27 -11.98 -0.76 -1.21
C ASP A 27 -12.28 -1.67 -2.40
N ALA A 28 -11.21 -2.04 -3.11
CA ALA A 28 -11.29 -2.94 -4.25
C ALA A 28 -12.00 -4.24 -3.87
N ARG A 29 -12.81 -4.77 -4.80
CA ARG A 29 -13.56 -6.03 -4.65
C ARG A 29 -14.71 -6.00 -3.64
N THR A 30 -15.15 -4.82 -3.23
CA THR A 30 -16.40 -4.65 -2.46
C THR A 30 -17.65 -4.56 -3.34
N GLY A 31 -17.48 -4.48 -4.66
CA GLY A 31 -18.57 -4.24 -5.60
C GLY A 31 -18.90 -2.75 -5.77
N ILE A 32 -18.15 -1.85 -5.11
CA ILE A 32 -18.42 -0.40 -5.16
C ILE A 32 -18.13 0.12 -6.56
N GLU A 33 -17.02 -0.28 -7.19
CA GLU A 33 -16.66 0.26 -8.49
C GLU A 33 -17.68 -0.14 -9.57
N GLU A 34 -18.21 -1.36 -9.53
CA GLU A 34 -19.28 -1.82 -10.43
C GLU A 34 -20.58 -1.05 -10.19
N ARG A 35 -20.91 -0.74 -8.93
CA ARG A 35 -22.08 0.08 -8.62
C ARG A 35 -21.92 1.52 -9.12
N LEU A 36 -20.71 2.07 -9.06
CA LEU A 36 -20.39 3.38 -9.62
C LEU A 36 -20.46 3.35 -11.15
N ASP A 37 -20.04 2.26 -11.79
CA ASP A 37 -20.18 2.08 -13.24
C ASP A 37 -21.65 2.10 -13.67
N VAL A 38 -22.52 1.42 -12.92
CA VAL A 38 -23.98 1.45 -13.15
C VAL A 38 -24.53 2.86 -12.92
N HIS A 39 -24.12 3.53 -11.84
CA HIS A 39 -24.61 4.86 -11.49
C HIS A 39 -24.24 5.93 -12.54
N PHE A 40 -22.98 5.94 -12.99
CA PHE A 40 -22.48 6.88 -13.99
C PHE A 40 -22.71 6.41 -15.44
N GLY A 41 -23.24 5.20 -15.62
CA GLY A 41 -23.47 4.58 -16.93
C GLY A 41 -22.21 4.17 -17.69
N SER A 42 -21.02 4.31 -17.09
CA SER A 42 -19.73 3.93 -17.68
C SER A 42 -18.60 3.90 -16.65
N PRO A 43 -17.47 3.21 -16.93
CA PRO A 43 -16.28 3.25 -16.07
C PRO A 43 -15.44 4.53 -16.20
N ALA A 44 -15.85 5.49 -17.04
CA ALA A 44 -15.06 6.68 -17.38
C ALA A 44 -14.75 7.58 -16.17
N TRP A 45 -15.58 7.53 -15.12
CA TRP A 45 -15.35 8.30 -13.88
C TRP A 45 -14.00 8.00 -13.23
N ARG A 46 -13.45 6.79 -13.40
CA ARG A 46 -12.12 6.44 -12.87
C ARG A 46 -11.02 7.32 -13.45
N GLY A 47 -11.15 7.71 -14.72
CA GLY A 47 -10.21 8.61 -15.40
C GLY A 47 -10.32 10.07 -14.97
N LEU A 48 -11.36 10.44 -14.23
CA LEU A 48 -11.53 11.77 -13.64
C LEU A 48 -10.84 11.90 -12.28
N ILE A 49 -10.42 10.78 -11.68
CA ILE A 49 -9.72 10.77 -10.40
C ILE A 49 -8.24 11.07 -10.66
N ASP A 50 -7.81 12.19 -10.10
CA ASP A 50 -6.46 12.71 -10.24
C ASP A 50 -5.81 12.84 -8.86
N ASN A 51 -5.47 11.68 -8.28
CA ASN A 51 -4.89 11.58 -6.95
C ASN A 51 -3.53 12.27 -6.88
N ALA A 52 -3.41 13.21 -5.95
CA ALA A 52 -2.19 13.99 -5.74
C ALA A 52 -1.09 13.21 -5.02
N ILE A 53 -1.48 12.28 -4.14
CA ILE A 53 -0.59 11.38 -3.41
C ILE A 53 -0.72 9.99 -4.02
N ARG A 54 0.42 9.35 -4.30
CA ARG A 54 0.47 7.98 -4.85
C ARG A 54 1.38 7.09 -4.02
N SER A 55 0.90 5.90 -3.70
CA SER A 55 1.73 4.86 -3.10
C SER A 55 2.71 4.29 -4.13
N VAL A 56 3.96 4.08 -3.71
CA VAL A 56 4.94 3.25 -4.40
C VAL A 56 5.14 1.96 -3.60
N GLY A 57 5.65 0.91 -4.25
CA GLY A 57 5.86 -0.39 -3.60
C GLY A 57 6.70 -0.30 -2.33
N ALA A 58 6.14 -0.72 -1.19
CA ALA A 58 6.87 -0.87 0.06
C ALA A 58 7.62 -2.23 0.09
N PRO A 59 8.57 -2.44 1.02
CA PRO A 59 9.21 -3.73 1.22
C PRO A 59 8.17 -4.83 1.50
N SER A 60 8.41 -6.06 1.02
CA SER A 60 7.51 -7.21 1.17
C SER A 60 7.49 -7.85 2.56
N ALA A 61 8.25 -7.28 3.51
CA ALA A 61 8.36 -7.76 4.89
C ALA A 61 7.10 -7.60 5.75
N GLY A 62 6.14 -6.78 5.35
CA GLY A 62 4.91 -6.55 6.09
C GLY A 62 3.70 -7.21 5.42
N VAL A 63 2.61 -7.34 6.16
CA VAL A 63 1.28 -7.47 5.55
C VAL A 63 1.02 -6.14 4.84
N SER A 64 1.34 -6.00 3.54
CA SER A 64 0.99 -4.78 2.82
C SER A 64 -0.51 -4.60 2.88
N VAL A 65 -0.91 -3.46 3.46
CA VAL A 65 -2.29 -3.02 3.52
C VAL A 65 -2.74 -2.51 2.14
N ASP A 66 -1.79 -2.06 1.32
CA ASP A 66 -2.01 -1.72 -0.09
C ASP A 66 -1.94 -2.97 -0.97
N GLY A 67 -3.11 -3.33 -1.52
CA GLY A 67 -3.36 -4.08 -2.76
C GLY A 67 -2.49 -5.30 -3.04
N ASP A 68 -1.25 -5.08 -3.46
CA ASP A 68 -0.54 -5.99 -4.35
C ASP A 68 0.01 -7.27 -3.70
N LEU A 69 0.42 -7.25 -2.42
CA LEU A 69 0.87 -8.49 -1.75
C LEU A 69 -0.31 -9.40 -1.43
N VAL A 70 -1.49 -8.83 -1.16
CA VAL A 70 -2.74 -9.57 -0.90
C VAL A 70 -3.42 -9.96 -2.21
N GLU A 71 -3.36 -9.13 -3.25
CA GLU A 71 -3.87 -9.45 -4.59
C GLU A 71 -3.13 -10.64 -5.21
N ARG A 72 -1.84 -10.81 -4.91
CA ARG A 72 -1.05 -11.98 -5.34
C ARG A 72 -1.38 -13.27 -4.56
N SER A 73 -2.09 -13.16 -3.44
CA SER A 73 -2.38 -14.29 -2.58
C SER A 73 -3.77 -14.85 -2.85
N THR A 74 -3.87 -15.78 -3.80
CA THR A 74 -4.95 -16.79 -3.77
C THR A 74 -4.88 -17.68 -2.51
N ARG A 75 -3.88 -17.46 -1.66
CA ARG A 75 -3.64 -18.22 -0.44
C ARG A 75 -4.51 -17.68 0.68
N THR A 76 -5.24 -18.58 1.32
CA THR A 76 -5.93 -18.34 2.59
C THR A 76 -4.96 -17.94 3.70
N THR A 77 -3.71 -18.44 3.63
CA THR A 77 -2.68 -18.22 4.65
C THR A 77 -1.35 -17.79 4.05
N TRP A 78 -0.60 -16.98 4.81
CA TRP A 78 0.72 -16.48 4.44
C TRP A 78 1.61 -16.40 5.67
N THR A 79 2.91 -16.67 5.52
CA THR A 79 3.90 -16.48 6.58
C THR A 79 4.82 -15.35 6.18
N ASP A 80 4.97 -14.36 7.05
CA ASP A 80 5.86 -13.23 6.82
C ASP A 80 7.34 -13.60 7.02
N VAL A 81 8.23 -12.67 6.67
CA VAL A 81 9.69 -12.85 6.80
C VAL A 81 10.15 -13.00 8.25
N TYR A 82 9.32 -12.62 9.22
CA TYR A 82 9.59 -12.77 10.63
C TYR A 82 9.15 -14.14 11.17
N GLY A 83 8.36 -14.90 10.39
CA GLY A 83 7.84 -16.21 10.75
C GLY A 83 6.42 -16.19 11.34
N THR A 84 5.73 -15.05 11.35
CA THR A 84 4.33 -14.97 11.80
C THR A 84 3.41 -15.43 10.69
N ARG A 85 2.44 -16.28 11.04
CA ARG A 85 1.44 -16.79 10.11
C ARG A 85 0.15 -15.98 10.20
N TRP A 86 -0.33 -15.56 9.04
CA TRP A 86 -1.49 -14.72 8.83
C TRP A 86 -2.56 -15.44 8.00
N ARG A 87 -3.82 -15.09 8.22
CA ARG A 87 -4.96 -15.42 7.36
C ARG A 87 -5.37 -14.20 6.55
N LEU A 88 -5.38 -14.32 5.22
CA LEU A 88 -5.53 -13.19 4.29
C LEU A 88 -6.86 -13.16 3.52
N ASP A 89 -7.65 -14.24 3.54
CA ASP A 89 -8.95 -14.33 2.84
C ASP A 89 -10.08 -13.51 3.52
N LYS A 90 -9.83 -12.97 4.71
CA LYS A 90 -10.75 -12.12 5.46
C LYS A 90 -10.08 -10.80 5.84
N ARG A 91 -10.91 -9.76 6.02
CA ARG A 91 -10.51 -8.46 6.56
C ARG A 91 -11.22 -8.20 7.90
N PRO A 92 -10.52 -7.68 8.93
CA PRO A 92 -9.07 -7.49 8.99
C PRO A 92 -8.31 -8.82 8.91
N HIS A 93 -7.05 -8.77 8.50
CA HIS A 93 -6.19 -9.95 8.47
C HIS A 93 -6.02 -10.51 9.89
N GLU A 94 -6.13 -11.83 10.02
CA GLU A 94 -6.11 -12.51 11.31
C GLU A 94 -4.72 -13.10 11.56
N LEU A 95 -4.12 -12.77 12.71
CA LEU A 95 -2.91 -13.42 13.19
C LEU A 95 -3.26 -14.84 13.63
N LEU A 96 -2.77 -15.84 12.91
CA LEU A 96 -3.00 -17.25 13.24
C LEU A 96 -1.97 -17.76 14.23
N GLU A 97 -0.73 -17.34 14.08
CA GLU A 97 0.38 -17.85 14.89
C GLU A 97 1.54 -16.86 14.91
N PRO A 98 1.95 -16.33 16.08
CA PRO A 98 3.05 -15.37 16.18
C PRO A 98 4.40 -16.07 15.94
N ALA A 99 5.36 -15.33 15.37
CA ALA A 99 6.75 -15.78 15.25
C ALA A 99 7.36 -16.13 16.64
N LEU A 100 7.11 -15.28 17.64
CA LEU A 100 7.56 -15.49 19.01
C LEU A 100 6.53 -16.33 19.80
N LYS A 101 6.93 -17.50 20.29
CA LYS A 101 6.06 -18.39 21.08
C LYS A 101 6.01 -18.05 22.58
N ALA A 102 6.90 -17.17 23.00
CA ALA A 102 7.04 -16.68 24.36
C ALA A 102 7.49 -15.22 24.29
N PRO A 103 7.32 -14.42 25.37
CA PRO A 103 7.75 -13.03 25.42
C PRO A 103 9.27 -12.90 25.58
N THR A 104 10.04 -13.48 24.66
CA THR A 104 11.49 -13.48 24.63
C THR A 104 12.00 -13.56 23.19
N LEU A 105 13.15 -12.94 22.93
CA LEU A 105 13.89 -13.06 21.68
C LEU A 105 14.99 -14.13 21.74
N ALA A 106 15.10 -14.86 22.86
CA ALA A 106 16.12 -15.88 23.02
C ALA A 106 15.99 -16.97 21.94
N GLY A 107 17.02 -17.11 21.11
CA GLY A 107 17.04 -18.05 19.99
C GLY A 107 16.27 -17.59 18.75
N TYR A 108 15.74 -16.37 18.74
CA TYR A 108 15.13 -15.78 17.54
C TYR A 108 16.21 -15.11 16.68
N GLU A 109 16.27 -15.49 15.40
CA GLU A 109 17.11 -14.85 14.41
C GLU A 109 16.27 -13.91 13.56
N PHE A 110 16.64 -12.62 13.53
CA PHE A 110 15.97 -11.66 12.68
C PHE A 110 16.30 -11.93 11.20
N PRO A 111 15.35 -11.72 10.28
CA PRO A 111 15.64 -11.77 8.85
C PRO A 111 16.69 -10.71 8.48
N SER A 112 17.47 -10.98 7.43
CA SER A 112 18.34 -9.95 6.88
C SER A 112 17.51 -8.82 6.26
N ALA A 113 18.10 -7.63 6.11
CA ALA A 113 17.40 -6.51 5.49
C ALA A 113 16.98 -6.84 4.05
N GLU A 114 17.80 -7.60 3.31
CA GLU A 114 17.56 -8.02 1.94
C GLU A 114 16.35 -8.95 1.82
N ALA A 115 16.11 -9.81 2.82
CA ALA A 115 14.96 -10.70 2.85
C ALA A 115 13.61 -9.95 2.88
N CYS A 116 13.63 -8.67 3.27
CA CYS A 116 12.46 -7.80 3.27
C CYS A 116 12.06 -7.28 1.88
N PHE A 117 12.85 -7.56 0.83
CA PHE A 117 12.65 -7.04 -0.52
C PHE A 117 12.58 -8.17 -1.53
N ASP A 118 11.61 -8.09 -2.45
CA ASP A 118 11.61 -8.96 -3.62
C ASP A 118 12.82 -8.65 -4.51
N PRO A 119 13.38 -9.63 -5.25
CA PRO A 119 14.58 -9.43 -6.06
C PRO A 119 14.51 -8.27 -7.07
N ASP A 120 13.33 -7.98 -7.60
CA ASP A 120 13.07 -6.91 -8.58
C ASP A 120 12.40 -5.67 -7.97
N TRP A 121 12.24 -5.62 -6.64
CA TRP A 121 11.56 -4.53 -5.94
C TRP A 121 12.11 -3.16 -6.32
N GLU A 122 13.43 -2.98 -6.26
CA GLU A 122 14.05 -1.68 -6.50
C GLU A 122 13.79 -1.19 -7.93
N ALA A 123 13.96 -2.06 -8.92
CA ALA A 123 13.73 -1.72 -10.33
C ALA A 123 12.27 -1.31 -10.58
N ARG A 124 11.31 -2.06 -10.01
CA ARG A 124 9.88 -1.72 -10.10
C ARG A 124 9.56 -0.38 -9.44
N VAL A 125 10.06 -0.14 -8.23
CA VAL A 125 9.80 1.10 -7.48
C VAL A 125 10.43 2.30 -8.18
N ARG A 126 11.64 2.17 -8.72
CA ARG A 126 12.27 3.23 -9.52
C ARG A 126 11.45 3.59 -10.76
N ALA A 127 10.90 2.59 -11.45
CA ALA A 127 10.03 2.82 -12.60
C ALA A 127 8.72 3.55 -12.18
N GLN A 128 8.12 3.18 -11.05
CA GLN A 128 6.94 3.88 -10.50
C GLN A 128 7.26 5.34 -10.13
N ILE A 129 8.42 5.58 -9.51
CA ILE A 129 8.87 6.93 -9.13
C ILE A 129 9.00 7.82 -10.36
N GLU A 130 9.61 7.31 -11.43
CA GLU A 130 9.77 8.08 -12.66
C GLU A 130 8.42 8.36 -13.34
N ALA A 131 7.57 7.33 -13.47
CA ALA A 131 6.24 7.45 -14.08
C ALA A 131 5.32 8.45 -13.35
N HIS A 132 5.58 8.69 -12.06
CA HIS A 132 4.78 9.57 -11.20
C HIS A 132 5.61 10.69 -10.55
N ARG A 133 6.68 11.14 -11.21
CA ARG A 133 7.63 12.14 -10.67
C ARG A 133 6.99 13.44 -10.17
N ASP A 134 5.87 13.83 -10.78
CA ASP A 134 5.10 15.05 -10.48
C ASP A 134 4.01 14.83 -9.42
N CYS A 135 3.82 13.60 -8.94
CA CYS A 135 2.97 13.27 -7.79
C CYS A 135 3.77 13.32 -6.49
N PHE A 136 3.07 13.48 -5.36
CA PHE A 136 3.65 13.25 -4.06
C PHE A 136 3.68 11.75 -3.78
N LEU A 137 4.88 11.17 -3.66
CA LEU A 137 5.04 9.72 -3.56
C LEU A 137 5.22 9.32 -2.10
N VAL A 138 4.51 8.26 -1.69
CA VAL A 138 4.61 7.68 -0.34
C VAL A 138 4.89 6.19 -0.44
N ALA A 139 5.69 5.65 0.48
CA ALA A 139 5.84 4.22 0.66
C ALA A 139 5.19 3.85 2.00
N GLY A 140 4.05 3.16 1.95
CA GLY A 140 3.32 2.75 3.15
C GLY A 140 4.00 1.55 3.80
N PHE A 141 4.55 1.71 5.01
CA PHE A 141 4.97 0.58 5.82
C PHE A 141 3.87 0.26 6.84
N GLY A 142 3.15 -0.83 6.60
CA GLY A 142 2.11 -1.30 7.50
C GLY A 142 2.70 -1.83 8.80
N PHE A 143 2.29 -1.27 9.92
CA PHE A 143 2.63 -1.77 11.26
C PHE A 143 1.35 -2.32 11.91
N GLY A 144 1.24 -3.64 12.02
CA GLY A 144 0.21 -4.29 12.81
C GLY A 144 0.70 -4.50 14.23
N LEU A 145 0.22 -3.69 15.18
CA LEU A 145 0.36 -3.98 16.61
C LEU A 145 -0.66 -5.05 16.99
N PHE A 146 -0.19 -6.23 17.40
CA PHE A 146 -0.99 -7.22 18.11
C PHE A 146 -0.21 -7.70 19.34
#